data_AF-A0A540K2W8-F1
#
_entry.id   AF-A0A540K2W8-F1
#
_cell.length_a   1.000
_cell.length_b   1.000
_cell.length_c   1.000
_cell.angle_alpha   90.00
_cell.angle_beta   90.00
_cell.angle_gamma   90.00
#
_symmetry.space_group_name_H-M   'P 1'
#
loop_
_entity.id
_entity.type
_entity.pdbx_description
1 polymer ?
#
loop_
_entity_poly.entity_id
_entity_poly.type
_entity_poly.pdbx_seq_one_letter_code
_entity_poly.pdbx_strand_id
1 'polypeptide(L)'
;MFGFLFLVFIILVITCAEITIVLCYFQLCSEDYLWWWRSYLTSGSSALYLFLYATFYFFTKLEITKLVSVLLYFGYMLIASYAFFVVTGTIGFYACFWFTRLIYSS
;
A
#
# COMPACT_ATOMS: atom_id res chain seq x y z
N MET A 1 -16.43 -16.20 -7.99
CA MET A 1 -15.32 -15.72 -7.13
C MET A 1 -14.43 -14.69 -7.81
N PHE A 2 -13.99 -14.91 -9.06
CA PHE A 2 -13.10 -13.96 -9.78
C PHE A 2 -13.64 -12.53 -9.91
N GLY A 3 -14.93 -12.35 -10.23
CA GLY A 3 -15.54 -11.02 -10.40
C GLY A 3 -15.57 -10.17 -9.12
N PHE A 4 -15.76 -10.79 -7.95
CA PHE A 4 -15.77 -10.07 -6.68
C PHE A 4 -14.37 -9.57 -6.30
N LEU A 5 -13.35 -10.40 -6.44
CA LEU A 5 -11.95 -10.02 -6.19
C LEU A 5 -11.50 -8.88 -7.11
N PHE A 6 -11.91 -8.92 -8.37
CA PHE A 6 -11.62 -7.84 -9.32
C PHE A 6 -12.26 -6.51 -8.90
N LEU A 7 -13.52 -6.54 -8.45
CA LEU A 7 -14.22 -5.35 -7.96
C LEU A 7 -13.53 -4.78 -6.71
N VAL A 8 -13.17 -5.63 -5.74
CA VAL A 8 -12.44 -5.21 -4.53
C VAL A 8 -11.09 -4.59 -4.91
N PHE A 9 -10.39 -5.16 -5.89
CA PHE A 9 -9.13 -4.60 -6.39
C PHE A 9 -9.31 -3.20 -6.96
N ILE A 10 -10.38 -2.96 -7.74
CA ILE A 10 -10.68 -1.62 -8.27
C ILE A 10 -10.94 -0.61 -7.14
N ILE A 11 -11.77 -0.96 -6.16
CA ILE A 11 -12.07 -0.06 -5.04
C ILE A 11 -10.79 0.24 -4.24
N LEU A 12 -9.93 -0.75 -4.04
CA LEU A 12 -8.64 -0.58 -3.39
C LEU A 12 -7.76 0.44 -4.14
N VAL A 13 -7.70 0.35 -5.48
CA VAL A 13 -6.95 1.32 -6.30
C VAL A 13 -7.52 2.73 -6.18
N ILE A 14 -8.85 2.88 -6.25
CA ILE A 14 -9.52 4.18 -6.15
C ILE A 14 -9.29 4.82 -4.79
N THR A 15 -9.53 4.08 -3.70
CA THR A 15 -9.34 4.60 -2.33
C THR A 15 -7.89 4.92 -2.03
N CYS A 16 -6.93 4.13 -2.54
CA CYS A 16 -5.51 4.41 -2.41
C CYS A 16 -5.12 5.72 -3.12
N ALA A 17 -5.64 5.95 -4.33
CA ALA A 17 -5.45 7.20 -5.07
C ALA A 17 -6.11 8.40 -4.36
N GLU A 18 -7.33 8.23 -3.85
CA GLU A 18 -8.06 9.30 -3.14
C GLU A 18 -7.31 9.77 -1.88
N ILE A 19 -6.92 8.83 -0.99
CA ILE A 19 -6.24 9.16 0.26
C ILE A 19 -4.91 9.86 -0.01
N THR A 20 -4.17 9.42 -1.02
CA THR A 20 -2.88 10.04 -1.39
C THR A 20 -3.05 11.46 -1.91
N ILE A 21 -4.05 11.71 -2.76
CA ILE A 21 -4.35 13.06 -3.27
C ILE A 21 -4.75 14.00 -2.13
N VAL A 22 -5.64 13.57 -1.24
CA VAL A 22 -6.11 14.40 -0.11
C VAL A 22 -4.95 14.76 0.81
N LEU A 23 -4.08 13.79 1.14
CA LEU A 23 -2.90 14.05 1.96
C LEU A 23 -1.89 14.97 1.26
N CYS A 24 -1.69 14.82 -0.05
CA CYS A 24 -0.83 15.69 -0.84
C CYS A 24 -1.37 17.13 -0.86
N TYR A 25 -2.68 17.31 -1.00
CA TYR A 25 -3.32 18.62 -0.93
C TYR A 25 -3.10 19.31 0.43
N PHE A 26 -3.29 18.59 1.54
CA PHE A 26 -3.02 19.14 2.87
C PHE A 26 -1.55 19.53 3.07
N GLN A 27 -0.62 18.74 2.54
CA GLN A 27 0.82 19.05 2.58
C GLN A 27 1.17 20.29 1.76
N LEU A 28 0.51 20.48 0.61
CA LEU A 28 0.68 21.68 -0.21
C LEU A 28 0.16 22.93 0.51
N CYS A 29 -0.99 22.82 1.19
CA CYS A 29 -1.53 23.90 2.01
C CYS A 29 -0.64 24.25 3.22
N SER A 30 0.17 23.30 3.70
CA SER A 30 1.14 23.54 4.78
C SER A 30 2.51 24.00 4.27
N GLU A 31 2.62 24.38 2.99
CA GLU A 31 3.87 24.81 2.32
C GLU A 31 4.99 23.74 2.33
N ASP A 32 4.66 22.46 2.56
CA ASP A 32 5.59 21.34 2.57
C ASP A 32 5.67 20.69 1.17
N TYR A 33 6.67 21.07 0.38
CA TYR A 33 6.85 20.58 -1.01
C TYR A 33 7.48 19.17 -1.12
N LEU A 34 7.73 18.48 -0.01
CA LEU A 34 8.31 17.13 0.03
C LEU A 34 7.25 16.02 -0.24
N TRP A 35 6.41 16.22 -1.25
CA TRP A 35 5.26 15.37 -1.57
C TRP A 35 5.63 13.95 -2.06
N TRP A 36 6.75 13.78 -2.74
CA TRP A 36 7.03 12.61 -3.59
C TRP A 36 7.25 11.35 -2.73
N TRP A 37 8.13 11.44 -1.74
CA TRP A 37 8.41 10.34 -0.84
C TRP A 37 7.26 10.07 0.13
N ARG A 38 6.55 11.11 0.57
CA ARG A 38 5.45 10.98 1.53
C ARG A 38 4.22 10.34 0.88
N SER A 39 3.84 10.73 -0.34
CA SER A 39 2.72 10.12 -1.06
C SER A 39 2.95 8.65 -1.42
N TYR A 40 4.19 8.28 -1.74
CA TYR A 40 4.56 6.88 -1.96
C TYR A 40 4.46 6.05 -0.66
N LEU A 41 4.95 6.59 0.45
CA LEU A 41 4.95 5.88 1.73
C LEU A 41 3.54 5.75 2.34
N THR A 42 2.67 6.75 2.17
CA THR A 42 1.30 6.73 2.71
C THR A 42 0.43 5.68 2.03
N SER A 43 0.45 5.58 0.70
CA SER A 43 -0.25 4.53 -0.05
C SER A 43 0.32 3.13 0.21
N GLY A 44 1.65 3.00 0.22
CA GLY A 44 2.35 1.74 0.46
C GLY A 44 2.14 1.19 1.87
N SER A 45 1.91 2.04 2.88
CA SER A 45 1.79 1.64 4.30
C SER A 45 0.76 0.52 4.58
N SER A 46 -0.25 0.38 3.72
CA SER A 46 -1.23 -0.71 3.74
C SER A 46 -0.59 -2.11 3.67
N ALA A 47 0.57 -2.25 3.03
CA ALA A 47 1.32 -3.50 2.98
C ALA A 47 1.92 -3.91 4.34
N LEU A 48 2.28 -2.93 5.19
CA LEU A 48 2.75 -3.22 6.54
C LEU A 48 1.64 -3.85 7.38
N TYR A 49 0.39 -3.41 7.18
CA TYR A 49 -0.76 -4.01 7.83
C TYR A 49 -0.94 -5.48 7.43
N LEU A 50 -0.80 -5.79 6.13
CA LEU A 50 -0.82 -7.18 5.62
C LEU A 50 0.28 -8.03 6.26
N PHE A 51 1.50 -7.49 6.38
CA PHE A 51 2.62 -8.21 6.98
C PHE A 51 2.45 -8.47 8.48
N LEU A 52 1.98 -7.47 9.23
CA LEU A 52 1.66 -7.61 10.65
C LEU A 52 0.54 -8.62 10.88
N TYR A 53 -0.49 -8.59 10.03
CA TYR A 53 -1.58 -9.56 10.10
C TYR A 53 -1.09 -10.99 9.81
N ALA A 54 -0.24 -11.19 8.80
CA ALA A 54 0.36 -12.48 8.50
C ALA A 54 1.20 -13.03 9.66
N THR A 55 1.89 -12.13 10.39
CA THR A 55 2.67 -12.46 11.59
C THR A 55 1.76 -12.83 12.77
N PHE A 56 0.69 -12.06 13.02
CA PHE A 56 -0.29 -12.39 14.06
C PHE A 56 -0.99 -13.73 13.79
N TYR A 57 -1.32 -14.00 12.53
CA TYR A 57 -1.92 -15.27 12.11
C TYR A 57 -0.98 -16.45 12.39
N PHE A 58 0.32 -16.26 12.16
CA PHE A 58 1.35 -17.25 12.50
C PHE A 58 1.34 -17.61 13.99
N PHE A 59 1.28 -16.62 14.88
CA PHE A 59 1.28 -16.88 16.32
C PHE A 59 -0.02 -17.46 16.88
N THR A 60 -1.17 -17.13 16.28
CA THR A 60 -2.48 -17.47 16.85
C THR A 60 -3.13 -18.73 16.27
N LYS A 61 -2.77 -19.12 15.04
CA LYS A 61 -3.47 -20.18 14.31
C LYS A 61 -2.56 -21.27 13.75
N LEU A 62 -1.25 -21.03 13.62
CA LEU A 62 -0.33 -21.98 12.98
C LEU A 62 0.50 -22.72 14.03
N GLU A 63 0.13 -23.97 14.34
CA GLU A 63 0.95 -24.91 15.11
C GLU A 63 2.04 -25.55 14.21
N ILE A 64 2.84 -24.74 13.54
CA ILE A 64 3.94 -25.24 12.70
C ILE A 64 5.20 -25.40 13.55
N THR A 65 5.54 -26.66 13.86
CA THR A 65 6.69 -27.01 14.70
C THR A 65 8.03 -27.08 13.95
N LYS A 66 8.02 -27.12 12.61
CA LYS A 66 9.24 -27.25 11.79
C LYS A 66 9.78 -25.88 11.35
N LEU A 67 11.02 -25.57 11.74
CA LEU A 67 11.70 -24.30 11.39
C LEU A 67 11.72 -23.98 9.89
N VAL A 68 11.90 -24.97 9.02
CA VAL A 68 11.94 -24.77 7.56
C VAL A 68 10.59 -24.26 7.03
N SER A 69 9.48 -24.78 7.53
CA SER A 69 8.14 -24.36 7.12
C SER A 69 7.80 -22.95 7.60
N VAL A 70 8.29 -22.57 8.79
CA VAL A 70 8.18 -21.20 9.32
C VAL A 70 8.91 -20.20 8.41
N LEU A 71 10.16 -20.52 8.04
CA LEU A 71 10.98 -19.65 7.21
C LEU A 71 10.39 -19.47 5.81
N LEU A 72 9.85 -20.54 5.21
CA LEU A 72 9.14 -20.47 3.93
C LEU A 72 7.88 -19.61 4.01
N TYR A 73 7.04 -19.80 5.04
CA TYR A 73 5.81 -19.01 5.20
C TYR A 73 6.12 -17.52 5.33
N PHE A 74 7.09 -17.17 6.19
CA PHE A 74 7.47 -15.78 6.38
C PHE A 74 8.11 -15.18 5.11
N GLY A 75 8.93 -15.96 4.40
CA GLY A 75 9.50 -15.55 3.11
C GLY A 75 8.44 -15.23 2.06
N TYR A 76 7.44 -16.11 1.90
CA TYR A 76 6.34 -15.87 0.95
C TYR A 76 5.48 -14.66 1.34
N MET A 77 5.16 -14.51 2.62
CA MET A 77 4.37 -13.36 3.10
C MET A 77 5.14 -12.04 2.97
N LEU A 78 6.45 -12.05 3.19
CA LEU A 78 7.32 -10.89 2.97
C LEU A 78 7.32 -10.49 1.50
N ILE A 79 7.56 -11.43 0.59
CA ILE A 79 7.56 -11.17 -0.87
C ILE A 79 6.19 -10.65 -1.32
N ALA A 80 5.09 -11.25 -0.85
CA ALA A 80 3.74 -10.83 -1.19
C ALA A 80 3.42 -9.41 -0.69
N SER A 81 3.75 -9.10 0.58
CA SER A 81 3.58 -7.76 1.14
C SER A 81 4.44 -6.72 0.42
N TYR A 82 5.68 -7.07 0.06
CA TYR A 82 6.58 -6.18 -0.66
C TYR A 82 6.07 -5.87 -2.07
N ALA A 83 5.59 -6.88 -2.80
CA ALA A 83 4.96 -6.68 -4.10
C ALA A 83 3.72 -5.78 -3.98
N PHE A 84 2.89 -6.00 -2.97
CA PHE A 84 1.72 -5.16 -2.70
C PHE A 84 2.12 -3.72 -2.38
N PHE A 85 3.16 -3.50 -1.56
CA PHE A 85 3.71 -2.19 -1.24
C PHE A 85 4.15 -1.41 -2.48
N VAL A 86 4.85 -2.07 -3.40
CA VAL A 86 5.32 -1.43 -4.64
C VAL A 86 4.16 -1.08 -5.56
N VAL A 87 3.17 -1.97 -5.70
CA VAL A 87 2.00 -1.72 -6.56
C VAL A 87 1.16 -0.58 -6.02
N THR A 88 0.77 -0.60 -4.74
CA THR A 88 -0.04 0.47 -4.16
C THR A 88 0.72 1.80 -4.07
N GLY A 89 2.01 1.75 -3.73
CA GLY A 89 2.90 2.91 -3.70
C GLY A 89 3.03 3.61 -5.04
N THR A 90 3.24 2.86 -6.12
CA THR A 90 3.39 3.43 -7.48
C THR A 90 2.09 4.08 -7.96
N ILE A 91 0.94 3.44 -7.73
CA ILE A 91 -0.38 3.99 -8.09
C ILE A 91 -0.62 5.33 -7.37
N GLY A 92 -0.42 5.37 -6.05
CA GLY A 92 -0.61 6.59 -5.26
C GLY A 92 0.33 7.72 -5.70
N PHE A 93 1.57 7.39 -6.05
CA PHE A 93 2.53 8.34 -6.57
C PHE A 93 2.12 8.94 -7.93
N TYR A 94 1.69 8.11 -8.89
CA TYR A 94 1.21 8.59 -10.19
C TYR A 94 -0.04 9.46 -10.06
N ALA A 95 -0.97 9.10 -9.17
CA ALA A 95 -2.17 9.87 -8.89
C ALA A 95 -1.83 11.27 -8.35
N CYS A 96 -0.95 11.37 -7.36
CA CYS A 96 -0.48 12.65 -6.84
C CYS A 96 0.25 13.47 -7.91
N PHE A 97 1.14 12.86 -8.70
CA PHE A 97 1.88 13.57 -9.74
C PHE A 97 0.97 14.17 -10.82
N TRP A 98 -0.08 13.45 -11.19
CA TRP A 98 -1.08 13.97 -12.13
C TRP A 98 -1.85 15.14 -11.52
N PHE A 99 -2.34 14.99 -10.29
CA PHE A 99 -3.11 16.00 -9.57
C PHE A 99 -2.34 17.32 -9.45
N THR A 100 -1.05 17.23 -9.14
CA THR A 100 -0.25 18.43 -8.90
C THR A 100 0.09 19.14 -10.19
N ARG A 101 0.37 18.40 -11.28
CA ARG A 101 0.48 19.01 -12.61
C ARG A 101 -0.82 19.69 -13.05
N LEU A 102 -1.98 19.17 -12.67
CA LEU A 102 -3.27 19.81 -12.95
C LEU A 102 -3.40 21.17 -12.25
N ILE A 103 -3.01 21.26 -10.97
CA ILE A 103 -3.09 22.50 -10.17
C ILE A 103 -2.12 23.56 -10.70
N TYR A 104 -0.87 23.20 -10.99
CA TYR A 104 0.17 24.14 -11.43
C TYR A 104 0.14 24.46 -12.93
N SER A 105 -0.71 23.77 -13.71
CA SER A 105 -0.90 24.06 -15.13
C SER A 105 -1.95 25.15 -15.37
N SER A 106 -2.60 25.67 -14.32
CA SER A 106 -3.54 26.80 -14.36
C SER A 106 -2.87 28.06 -13.84
#